data_AF-A0A431MNC7-F1
#
_entry.id   AF-A0A431MNC7-F1
#
_cell.length_a   1.000
_cell.length_b   1.000
_cell.length_c   1.000
_cell.angle_alpha   90.00
_cell.angle_beta   90.00
_cell.angle_gamma   90.00
#
_symmetry.space_group_name_H-M   'P 1'
#
loop_
_entity.id
_entity.type
_entity.pdbx_description
1 polymer ?
#
loop_
_entity_poly.entity_id
_entity_poly.type
_entity_poly.pdbx_seq_one_letter_code
_entity_poly.pdbx_strand_id
1 'polypeptide(L)'
;MELKTLCKWITIIGVLLIWTVKWAVRPWFHFNPVITFLLGVAPNLLGAMLLPIGANWLLEKYIDLRNVVFMRWFCIFCFLLLVINEYLQLIPVFGRTFDYYDILASAVGLYFSYWVMMKYFFSGSYSQKAE
;
A
#
# COMPACT_ATOMS: atom_id res chain seq x y z
N MET A 1 -7.91 -2.81 -21.31
CA MET A 1 -7.19 -4.01 -20.86
C MET A 1 -5.86 -3.70 -20.18
N GLU A 2 -5.21 -2.56 -20.47
CA GLU A 2 -3.89 -2.26 -19.91
C GLU A 2 -3.86 -1.92 -18.41
N LEU A 3 -4.84 -1.17 -17.89
CA LEU A 3 -4.82 -0.73 -16.49
C LEU A 3 -4.86 -1.90 -15.49
N LYS A 4 -5.67 -2.93 -15.76
CA LYS A 4 -5.72 -4.13 -14.90
C LYS A 4 -4.40 -4.89 -14.91
N THR A 5 -3.82 -5.06 -16.10
CA THR A 5 -2.52 -5.73 -16.25
C THR A 5 -1.41 -4.95 -15.54
N LEU A 6 -1.45 -3.62 -15.62
CA LEU A 6 -0.54 -2.72 -14.91
C LEU A 6 -0.73 -2.82 -13.39
N CYS A 7 -1.96 -2.75 -12.87
CA CYS A 7 -2.24 -2.94 -11.44
C CYS A 7 -1.77 -4.31 -10.95
N LYS A 8 -1.99 -5.37 -11.74
CA LYS A 8 -1.49 -6.73 -11.45
C LYS A 8 0.02 -6.75 -11.31
N TRP A 9 0.76 -6.25 -12.30
CA TRP A 9 2.23 -6.28 -12.28
C TRP A 9 2.80 -5.40 -11.16
N ILE A 10 2.25 -4.21 -10.94
CA ILE A 10 2.65 -3.33 -9.81
C ILE A 10 2.45 -4.06 -8.49
N THR A 11 1.31 -4.73 -8.30
CA THR A 11 1.01 -5.49 -7.08
C THR A 11 1.99 -6.64 -6.88
N ILE A 12 2.24 -7.44 -7.92
CA ILE A 12 3.16 -8.59 -7.86
C ILE A 12 4.59 -8.12 -7.54
N ILE A 13 5.10 -7.15 -8.31
CA ILE A 13 6.46 -6.62 -8.13
C ILE A 13 6.59 -5.99 -6.74
N GLY A 14 5.61 -5.20 -6.32
CA GLY A 14 5.62 -4.55 -5.02
C GLY A 14 5.59 -5.53 -3.85
N VAL A 15 4.79 -6.59 -3.92
CA VAL A 15 4.76 -7.64 -2.88
C VAL A 15 6.10 -8.39 -2.82
N LEU A 16 6.67 -8.75 -3.98
CA LEU A 16 7.99 -9.39 -4.04
C LEU A 16 9.09 -8.49 -3.47
N LEU A 17 9.03 -7.18 -3.74
CA LEU A 17 9.97 -6.21 -3.19
C LEU A 17 9.86 -6.13 -1.65
N ILE A 18 8.63 -6.04 -1.13
CA ILE A 18 8.37 -6.04 0.33
C ILE A 18 8.93 -7.31 0.97
N TRP A 19 8.67 -8.47 0.37
CA TRP A 19 9.18 -9.75 0.85
C TRP A 19 10.71 -9.80 0.84
N THR A 20 11.33 -9.36 -0.25
CA THR A 20 12.78 -9.30 -0.39
C THR A 20 13.39 -8.42 0.69
N VAL A 21 12.83 -7.22 0.93
CA VAL A 21 13.32 -6.33 1.99
C VAL A 21 13.16 -6.98 3.37
N LYS A 22 11.98 -7.54 3.67
CA LYS A 22 11.64 -8.06 5.00
C LYS A 22 12.41 -9.33 5.36
N TRP A 23 12.55 -10.26 4.42
CA TRP A 23 13.08 -11.61 4.68
C TRP A 23 14.51 -11.84 4.17
N ALA A 24 14.96 -11.13 3.14
CA ALA A 24 16.28 -11.33 2.56
C ALA A 24 17.26 -10.21 2.90
N VAL A 25 16.85 -8.94 2.81
CA VAL A 25 17.79 -7.83 3.03
C VAL A 25 17.98 -7.55 4.52
N ARG A 26 16.90 -7.49 5.29
CA ARG A 26 16.94 -7.06 6.70
C ARG A 26 17.64 -8.00 7.67
N PRO A 27 17.51 -9.34 7.59
CA PRO A 27 18.17 -10.23 8.55
C PRO A 27 19.62 -10.57 8.17
N TRP A 28 19.99 -10.45 6.90
CA TRP A 28 21.30 -10.90 6.41
C TRP A 28 22.33 -9.78 6.29
N PHE A 29 21.92 -8.51 6.26
CA PHE A 29 22.80 -7.38 6.04
C PHE A 29 22.73 -6.36 7.18
N HIS A 30 23.91 -5.94 7.67
CA HIS A 30 24.05 -4.86 8.64
C HIS A 30 24.34 -3.56 7.90
N PHE A 31 23.42 -2.60 7.99
CA PHE A 31 23.56 -1.31 7.33
C PHE A 31 23.81 -0.18 8.33
N ASN A 32 24.21 0.98 7.80
CA ASN A 32 24.23 2.23 8.55
C ASN A 32 22.82 2.54 9.10
N PRO A 33 22.69 3.11 10.32
CA PRO A 33 21.41 3.42 10.97
C PRO A 33 20.36 4.10 10.07
N VAL A 34 20.76 5.01 9.17
CA VAL A 34 19.81 5.69 8.25
C VAL A 34 19.16 4.70 7.28
N ILE A 35 19.93 3.79 6.70
CA ILE A 35 19.44 2.79 5.75
C ILE A 35 18.59 1.76 6.50
N THR A 36 18.99 1.37 7.70
CA THR A 36 18.21 0.45 8.55
C THR A 36 16.84 1.04 8.91
N PHE A 37 16.77 2.34 9.18
CA PHE A 37 15.51 3.06 9.38
C PHE A 37 14.64 3.06 8.12
N LEU A 38 15.20 3.45 6.97
CA LEU A 38 14.48 3.45 5.68
C LEU A 38 13.95 2.06 5.32
N LEU A 39 14.76 1.01 5.48
CA LEU A 39 14.35 -0.38 5.27
C LEU A 39 13.36 -0.88 6.34
N GLY A 40 13.26 -0.19 7.47
CA GLY A 40 12.24 -0.43 8.47
C GLY A 40 10.87 0.03 8.03
N VAL A 41 10.82 1.24 7.45
CA VAL A 41 9.60 1.95 7.10
C VAL A 41 9.11 1.68 5.67
N ALA A 42 10.02 1.41 4.75
CA ALA A 42 9.72 1.16 3.34
C ALA A 42 8.69 0.03 3.10
N PRO A 43 8.72 -1.11 3.82
CA PRO A 43 7.71 -2.15 3.66
C PRO A 43 6.28 -1.67 3.94
N ASN A 44 6.09 -0.83 4.97
CA ASN A 44 4.78 -0.30 5.33
C ASN A 44 4.32 0.78 4.34
N LEU A 45 5.22 1.67 3.92
CA LEU A 45 4.94 2.63 2.85
C LEU A 45 4.49 1.93 1.56
N LEU A 46 5.28 0.96 1.09
CA LEU A 46 4.98 0.21 -0.13
C LEU A 46 3.72 -0.62 0.03
N GLY A 47 3.56 -1.31 1.16
CA GLY A 47 2.36 -2.10 1.45
C GLY A 47 1.09 -1.24 1.39
N ALA A 48 1.12 -0.09 2.05
CA ALA A 48 0.05 0.89 2.03
C ALA A 48 -0.28 1.40 0.62
N MET A 49 0.75 1.68 -0.20
CA MET A 49 0.55 2.11 -1.58
C MET A 49 -0.13 1.02 -2.43
N LEU A 50 0.26 -0.25 -2.22
CA LEU A 50 -0.21 -1.37 -3.00
C LEU A 50 -1.63 -1.82 -2.63
N LEU A 51 -2.12 -1.55 -1.42
CA LEU A 51 -3.43 -2.03 -0.96
C LEU A 51 -4.59 -1.61 -1.89
N PRO A 52 -4.82 -0.32 -2.21
CA PRO A 52 -5.90 0.07 -3.12
C PRO A 52 -5.68 -0.43 -4.56
N ILE A 53 -4.43 -0.45 -5.02
CA ILE A 53 -4.07 -0.89 -6.39
C ILE A 53 -4.32 -2.39 -6.55
N GLY A 54 -3.89 -3.17 -5.57
CA GLY A 54 -4.06 -4.62 -5.52
C GLY A 54 -5.51 -5.03 -5.29
N ALA A 55 -6.24 -4.31 -4.44
CA ALA A 55 -7.67 -4.52 -4.26
C ALA A 55 -8.45 -4.27 -5.55
N ASN A 56 -8.08 -3.26 -6.33
CA ASN A 56 -8.70 -3.02 -7.64
C ASN A 56 -8.43 -4.15 -8.65
N TRP A 57 -7.35 -4.91 -8.50
CA TRP A 57 -7.09 -6.09 -9.34
C TRP A 57 -7.75 -7.37 -8.79
N LEU A 58 -7.59 -7.65 -7.50
CA LEU A 58 -8.03 -8.91 -6.87
C LEU A 58 -9.51 -8.92 -6.51
N LEU A 59 -10.04 -7.78 -6.07
CA LEU A 59 -11.38 -7.65 -5.50
C LEU A 59 -12.33 -6.87 -6.39
N GLU A 60 -11.97 -6.59 -7.64
CA GLU A 60 -12.84 -5.86 -8.59
C GLU A 60 -14.24 -6.47 -8.72
N LYS A 61 -14.35 -7.79 -8.59
CA LYS A 61 -15.64 -8.51 -8.64
C LYS A 61 -16.52 -8.27 -7.42
N TYR A 62 -15.93 -7.88 -6.29
CA TYR A 62 -16.62 -7.73 -5.00
C TYR A 62 -16.70 -6.27 -4.54
N ILE A 63 -15.76 -5.43 -4.98
CA ILE A 63 -15.53 -4.07 -4.50
C ILE A 63 -15.39 -3.15 -5.73
N ASP A 64 -16.39 -2.29 -5.94
CA ASP A 64 -16.31 -1.27 -6.99
C ASP A 64 -15.59 -0.01 -6.49
N LEU A 65 -14.27 0.01 -6.67
CA LEU A 65 -13.42 1.16 -6.31
C LEU A 65 -13.55 2.35 -7.28
N ARG A 66 -14.43 2.29 -8.30
CA ARG A 66 -14.74 3.43 -9.18
C ARG A 66 -15.66 4.45 -8.53
N ASN A 67 -16.22 4.16 -7.37
CA ASN A 67 -16.97 5.14 -6.59
C ASN A 67 -16.02 5.86 -5.61
N VAL A 68 -15.90 7.19 -5.74
CA VAL A 68 -15.01 8.01 -4.89
C VAL A 68 -15.29 7.81 -3.40
N VAL A 69 -16.57 7.77 -3.02
CA VAL A 69 -16.97 7.64 -1.61
C VAL A 69 -16.54 6.28 -1.08
N PHE A 70 -16.79 5.22 -1.85
CA PHE A 70 -16.40 3.88 -1.46
C PHE A 70 -14.87 3.71 -1.40
N MET A 71 -14.16 4.30 -2.36
CA MET A 71 -12.70 4.30 -2.36
C MET A 71 -12.11 5.02 -1.15
N ARG A 72 -12.68 6.15 -0.72
CA ARG A 72 -12.27 6.84 0.52
C ARG A 72 -12.44 5.95 1.74
N TRP A 73 -13.62 5.33 1.90
CA TRP A 73 -13.88 4.40 2.99
C TRP A 73 -12.96 3.19 2.96
N PHE A 74 -12.68 2.65 1.77
CA PHE A 74 -11.73 1.56 1.59
C PHE A 74 -10.32 1.96 2.05
N CYS A 75 -9.82 3.14 1.66
CA CYS A 75 -8.53 3.63 2.12
C CYS A 75 -8.49 3.85 3.65
N ILE A 76 -9.56 4.36 4.26
CA ILE A 76 -9.67 4.49 5.72
C ILE A 76 -9.64 3.11 6.38
N PHE A 77 -10.39 2.15 5.85
CA PHE A 77 -10.40 0.78 6.35
C PHE A 77 -9.02 0.12 6.24
N CYS A 78 -8.33 0.28 5.10
CA CYS A 78 -6.95 -0.17 4.94
C CYS A 78 -6.01 0.49 5.96
N PHE A 79 -6.17 1.80 6.22
CA PHE A 79 -5.36 2.49 7.22
C PHE A 79 -5.59 1.90 8.61
N LEU A 80 -6.84 1.67 9.01
CA LEU A 80 -7.16 1.02 10.28
C LEU A 80 -6.54 -0.38 10.40
N LEU A 81 -6.58 -1.17 9.33
CA LEU A 81 -5.91 -2.48 9.30
C LEU A 81 -4.40 -2.37 9.46
N LEU A 82 -3.75 -1.38 8.85
CA LEU A 82 -2.31 -1.15 9.00
C LEU A 82 -1.95 -0.71 10.43
N VAL A 83 -2.78 0.13 11.05
CA VAL A 83 -2.62 0.51 12.46
C VAL A 83 -2.76 -0.72 13.36
N ILE A 84 -3.79 -1.55 13.15
CA ILE A 84 -3.96 -2.81 13.90
C ILE A 84 -2.77 -3.75 13.67
N ASN A 85 -2.27 -3.85 12.44
CA ASN A 85 -1.10 -4.66 12.12
C ASN A 85 0.16 -4.18 12.86
N GLU A 86 0.33 -2.87 13.05
CA GLU A 86 1.42 -2.33 13.87
C GLU A 86 1.25 -2.68 15.35
N TYR A 87 0.01 -2.62 15.87
CA TYR A 87 -0.29 -3.09 17.22
C TYR A 87 -0.03 -4.59 17.41
N LEU A 88 -0.30 -5.42 16.40
CA LEU A 88 -0.01 -6.85 16.43
C LEU A 88 1.49 -7.14 16.42
N GLN A 89 2.32 -6.28 15.83
CA GLN A 89 3.78 -6.45 15.83
C GLN A 89 4.42 -6.27 17.22
N LEU A 90 3.72 -5.66 18.19
CA LEU A 90 4.14 -5.65 19.60
C LEU A 90 4.10 -7.03 20.25
N ILE A 91 3.37 -7.99 19.67
CA ILE A 91 3.35 -9.36 20.20
C ILE A 91 4.78 -9.93 20.06
N PRO A 92 5.38 -10.46 21.15
CA PRO A 92 6.80 -10.82 21.22
C PRO A 92 7.26 -11.86 20.19
N VAL A 93 6.32 -12.57 19.54
CA VAL A 93 6.58 -13.47 18.41
C VAL A 93 7.16 -12.75 17.19
N PHE A 94 6.80 -11.48 16.98
CA PHE A 94 7.28 -10.69 15.83
C PHE A 94 8.54 -9.87 16.14
N GLY A 95 8.91 -9.72 17.41
CA GLY A 95 10.17 -9.10 17.83
C GLY A 95 10.37 -7.65 17.40
N ARG A 96 9.29 -6.91 17.13
CA ARG A 96 9.35 -5.49 16.74
C ARG A 96 8.70 -4.59 17.78
N THR A 97 9.25 -3.39 17.90
CA THR A 97 8.66 -2.30 18.69
C THR A 97 7.69 -1.51 17.82
N PHE A 98 6.61 -1.03 18.43
CA PHE A 98 5.68 -0.11 17.79
C PHE A 98 6.39 1.13 17.26
N ASP A 99 6.28 1.40 15.96
CA ASP A 99 6.93 2.54 15.32
C ASP A 99 5.90 3.54 14.75
N TYR A 100 5.91 4.77 15.28
CA TYR A 100 5.06 5.85 14.77
C TYR A 100 5.41 6.23 13.32
N TYR A 101 6.66 6.02 12.90
CA TYR A 101 7.09 6.27 11.52
C TYR A 101 6.46 5.28 10.54
N ASP A 102 6.17 4.05 10.98
CA ASP A 102 5.47 3.03 10.18
C ASP A 102 4.00 3.41 9.93
N ILE A 103 3.35 4.01 10.92
CA ILE A 103 1.99 4.56 10.78
C ILE A 103 1.99 5.77 9.86
N LEU A 104 2.94 6.70 10.04
CA LEU A 104 3.06 7.89 9.19
C LEU A 104 3.30 7.49 7.74
N ALA A 105 4.20 6.56 7.50
CA ALA A 105 4.50 6.05 6.17
C ALA A 105 3.30 5.33 5.55
N SER A 106 2.55 4.58 6.36
CA SER A 106 1.29 3.97 5.91
C SER A 106 0.26 5.02 5.48
N ALA A 107 0.13 6.12 6.23
CA ALA A 107 -0.77 7.22 5.87
C ALA A 107 -0.34 7.89 4.55
N VAL A 108 0.95 8.18 4.39
CA VAL A 108 1.52 8.77 3.17
C VAL A 108 1.32 7.85 1.97
N GLY A 109 1.58 6.55 2.13
CA GLY A 109 1.44 5.56 1.08
C GLY A 109 -0.01 5.40 0.60
N LEU A 110 -0.96 5.34 1.54
CA LEU A 110 -2.39 5.28 1.22
C LEU A 110 -2.88 6.56 0.55
N TYR A 111 -2.45 7.73 1.04
CA TYR A 111 -2.81 9.00 0.41
C TYR A 111 -2.28 9.08 -1.03
N PHE A 112 -1.03 8.70 -1.25
CA PHE A 112 -0.45 8.66 -2.59
C PHE A 112 -1.20 7.72 -3.52
N SER A 113 -1.51 6.50 -3.05
CA SER A 113 -2.27 5.52 -3.82
C SER A 113 -3.67 6.01 -4.14
N TYR A 114 -4.37 6.61 -3.17
CA TYR A 114 -5.66 7.26 -3.37
C TYR A 114 -5.57 8.34 -4.46
N TRP A 115 -4.57 9.22 -4.40
CA TRP A 115 -4.38 10.28 -5.39
C TRP A 115 -4.11 9.72 -6.80
N VAL A 116 -3.21 8.75 -6.93
CA VAL A 116 -2.90 8.06 -8.19
C VAL A 116 -4.16 7.45 -8.78
N MET A 117 -4.88 6.67 -7.99
CA MET A 117 -6.12 6.03 -8.42
C MET A 117 -7.19 7.06 -8.80
N MET A 118 -7.35 8.13 -8.01
CA MET A 118 -8.28 9.21 -8.35
C MET A 118 -7.96 9.82 -9.71
N LYS A 119 -6.68 10.06 -10.00
CA LYS A 119 -6.23 10.58 -11.30
C LYS A 119 -6.51 9.60 -12.43
N TYR A 120 -6.17 8.31 -12.30
CA TYR A 120 -6.34 7.35 -13.40
C TYR A 120 -7.79 6.91 -13.62
N PHE A 121 -8.61 6.80 -12.58
CA PHE A 121 -10.01 6.37 -12.70
C PHE A 121 -10.97 7.51 -13.04
N PHE A 122 -10.76 8.72 -12.52
CA PHE A 122 -11.71 9.82 -12.70
C PHE A 122 -11.29 10.86 -13.73
N SER A 123 -9.99 11.02 -14.04
CA SER A 123 -9.60 11.91 -15.14
C SER A 123 -10.03 11.39 -16.52
N GLY A 124 -10.29 10.08 -16.67
CA GLY A 124 -10.88 9.51 -17.89
C GLY A 124 -12.39 9.77 -18.06
N SER A 125 -13.13 10.02 -16.97
CA SER A 125 -14.58 10.26 -17.02
C SER A 125 -14.97 11.66 -17.51
N TYR A 126 -14.02 12.61 -17.54
CA TYR A 126 -14.26 13.93 -18.13
C TYR A 126 -14.25 13.91 -19.67
N SER A 127 -13.73 12.85 -20.31
CA SER A 127 -13.63 12.78 -21.78
C SER A 127 -14.86 12.16 -22.46
N GLN A 128 -15.81 11.58 -21.72
CA GLN A 128 -17.01 10.93 -22.29
C GLN A 128 -18.32 11.69 -22.05
N LYS A 129 -18.27 12.92 -21.54
CA LYS A 129 -19.45 13.79 -21.35
C LYS A 129 -19.44 15.04 -22.24
N ALA A 130 -18.63 15.03 -23.30
CA ALA A 130 -18.49 16.12 -24.26
C ALA A 130 -18.84 15.69 -25.70
N GLU A 131 -19.82 14.79 -25.84
CA GLU A 131 -20.53 14.52 -27.09
C GLU A 131 -22.02 14.79 -26.91
#